data_AF-A0A4Q5UWV6-F1
#
_entry.id   AF-A0A4Q5UWV6-F1
#
_cell.length_a   1.000
_cell.length_b   1.000
_cell.length_c   1.000
_cell.angle_alpha   90.00
_cell.angle_beta   90.00
_cell.angle_gamma   90.00
#
_symmetry.space_group_name_H-M   'P 1'
#
loop_
_entity.id
_entity.type
_entity.pdbx_description
1 polymer ?
#
loop_
_entity_poly.entity_id
_entity_poly.type
_entity_poly.pdbx_seq_one_letter_code
_entity_poly.pdbx_strand_id
1 'polypeptide(L)'
;MVYISMMGSLLYNTFLMLYKSGAHVAALWNKKAAQWVSGRTNQPIPQSFGLSQGQTVWMHCASLGEFEQGRPLLEAIREAYPSCKIVLTFFSPSGYEIRKNYTGADKVLYMPMDNAIASKKFIQAINPSLVLWVKYEYWYYYLQELSRRHIPVLLVSGIFRESQPFFKWYGGFWKKILSSFEHFFVQTSHSKELLASININQNITVTGDTRFDRVIAIAEQGESLGELIQQFCQGHPVIVAGSTWEEDEEELIHYARTYPHIRFIFAPHEISEARIKDLQEEFPE
;
A
#
# COMPACT_ATOMS: atom_id res chain seq x y z
N MET A 1 7.49 -0.74 33.50
CA MET A 1 7.62 -1.07 32.06
C MET A 1 6.96 -2.41 31.70
N VAL A 2 7.20 -3.50 32.45
CA VAL A 2 6.64 -4.84 32.19
C VAL A 2 5.09 -4.88 32.20
N TYR A 3 4.44 -4.25 33.18
CA TYR A 3 2.97 -4.20 33.28
C TYR A 3 2.28 -3.49 32.11
N ILE A 4 2.84 -2.39 31.61
CA ILE A 4 2.33 -1.66 30.44
C ILE A 4 2.42 -2.55 29.18
N SER A 5 3.50 -3.33 29.07
CA SER A 5 3.68 -4.29 27.98
C SER A 5 2.67 -5.45 28.06
N MET A 6 2.38 -5.96 29.27
CA MET A 6 1.39 -7.03 29.47
C MET A 6 -0.03 -6.55 29.17
N MET A 7 -0.44 -5.39 29.72
CA MET A 7 -1.76 -4.82 29.45
C MET A 7 -1.95 -4.46 27.97
N GLY A 8 -0.94 -3.87 27.34
CA GLY A 8 -0.95 -3.58 25.90
C GLY A 8 -1.10 -4.84 25.06
N SER A 9 -0.38 -5.91 25.40
CA SER A 9 -0.51 -7.19 24.68
C SER A 9 -1.89 -7.85 24.86
N LEU A 10 -2.51 -7.72 26.03
CA LEU A 10 -3.86 -8.22 26.29
C LEU A 10 -4.88 -7.46 25.45
N LEU A 11 -4.84 -6.13 25.46
CA LEU A 11 -5.72 -5.28 24.64
C LEU A 11 -5.55 -5.58 23.14
N TYR A 12 -4.31 -5.76 22.69
CA TYR A 12 -4.01 -6.11 21.31
C TYR A 12 -4.57 -7.48 20.92
N ASN A 13 -4.39 -8.51 21.76
CA ASN A 13 -4.97 -9.83 21.53
C ASN A 13 -6.49 -9.81 21.49
N THR A 14 -7.12 -9.09 22.42
CA THR A 14 -8.57 -8.90 22.44
C THR A 14 -9.03 -8.21 21.15
N PHE A 15 -8.36 -7.15 20.72
CA PHE A 15 -8.65 -6.48 19.46
C PHE A 15 -8.55 -7.43 18.26
N LEU A 16 -7.49 -8.21 18.15
CA LEU A 16 -7.31 -9.17 17.05
C LEU A 16 -8.40 -10.24 17.01
N MET A 17 -8.78 -10.76 18.19
CA MET A 17 -9.86 -11.73 18.32
C MET A 17 -11.20 -11.12 17.89
N LEU A 18 -11.54 -9.93 18.38
CA LEU A 18 -12.76 -9.22 18.01
C LEU A 18 -12.78 -8.85 16.53
N TYR A 19 -11.66 -8.36 15.98
CA TYR A 19 -11.53 -8.03 14.57
C TYR A 19 -11.75 -9.25 13.68
N LYS A 20 -11.09 -10.37 14.02
CA LYS A 20 -11.26 -11.64 13.29
C LYS A 20 -12.71 -12.10 13.34
N SER A 21 -13.29 -12.20 14.53
CA SER A 21 -14.69 -12.65 14.71
C SER A 21 -15.68 -11.72 14.00
N GLY A 22 -15.49 -10.41 14.11
CA GLY A 22 -16.30 -9.41 13.40
C GLY A 22 -16.20 -9.54 11.89
N ALA A 23 -15.00 -9.80 11.34
CA ALA A 23 -14.82 -10.06 9.91
C ALA A 23 -15.56 -11.33 9.46
N HIS A 24 -15.55 -12.41 10.27
CA HIS A 24 -16.32 -13.63 9.99
C HIS A 24 -17.83 -13.40 10.00
N VAL A 25 -18.35 -12.58 10.92
CA VAL A 25 -19.77 -12.23 10.95
C VAL A 25 -20.14 -11.35 9.76
N ALA A 26 -19.36 -10.30 9.49
CA ALA A 26 -19.59 -9.39 8.37
C ALA A 26 -19.50 -10.09 7.01
N ALA A 27 -18.70 -11.17 6.89
CA ALA A 27 -18.59 -11.98 5.68
C ALA A 27 -19.91 -12.58 5.21
N LEU A 28 -20.93 -12.68 6.09
CA LEU A 28 -22.25 -13.17 5.73
C LEU A 28 -23.01 -12.22 4.79
N TRP A 29 -22.68 -10.92 4.78
CA TRP A 29 -23.42 -9.90 4.02
C TRP A 29 -22.51 -8.89 3.30
N ASN A 30 -21.19 -8.94 3.52
CA ASN A 30 -20.24 -8.03 2.89
C ASN A 30 -19.21 -8.79 2.05
N LYS A 31 -19.21 -8.55 0.74
CA LYS A 31 -18.31 -9.19 -0.23
C LYS A 31 -16.83 -9.02 0.13
N LYS A 32 -16.42 -7.83 0.58
CA LYS A 32 -15.03 -7.53 0.96
C LYS A 32 -14.63 -8.32 2.20
N ALA A 33 -15.49 -8.40 3.22
CA ALA A 33 -15.24 -9.24 4.39
C ALA A 33 -15.19 -10.73 4.03
N ALA A 34 -16.07 -11.20 3.14
CA ALA A 34 -16.05 -12.59 2.65
C ALA A 34 -14.74 -12.92 1.94
N GLN A 35 -14.25 -12.04 1.06
CA GLN A 35 -12.93 -12.19 0.41
C GLN A 35 -11.80 -12.18 1.45
N TRP A 36 -11.85 -11.28 2.44
CA TRP A 36 -10.84 -11.20 3.50
C TRP A 36 -10.71 -12.51 4.30
N VAL A 37 -11.85 -13.15 4.62
CA VAL A 37 -11.92 -14.41 5.39
C VAL A 37 -11.50 -15.61 4.55
N SER A 38 -12.14 -15.80 3.38
CA SER A 38 -11.90 -16.94 2.50
C SER A 38 -10.47 -16.95 1.97
N GLY A 39 -9.98 -15.77 1.58
CA GLY A 39 -8.63 -15.59 1.07
C GLY A 39 -7.54 -15.96 2.08
N ARG A 40 -7.78 -15.82 3.38
CA ARG A 40 -6.83 -16.24 4.44
C ARG A 40 -6.99 -17.68 4.87
N THR A 41 -8.22 -18.19 4.90
CA THR A 41 -8.51 -19.54 5.37
C THR A 41 -7.94 -20.59 4.41
N ASN A 42 -8.02 -20.31 3.11
CA ASN A 42 -7.62 -21.25 2.07
C ASN A 42 -6.19 -21.03 1.55
N GLN A 43 -5.45 -20.09 2.12
CA GLN A 43 -4.12 -19.78 1.60
C GLN A 43 -3.08 -20.77 2.12
N PRO A 44 -2.42 -21.53 1.23
CA PRO A 44 -1.28 -22.35 1.63
C PRO A 44 -0.14 -21.42 2.06
N ILE A 45 0.33 -21.60 3.30
CA ILE A 45 1.61 -21.01 3.71
C ILE A 45 2.68 -21.73 2.87
N PRO A 46 3.48 -21.01 2.08
CA PRO A 46 4.43 -21.65 1.18
C PRO A 46 5.55 -22.27 2.01
N GLN A 47 5.41 -23.55 2.34
CA GLN A 47 6.40 -24.28 3.12
C GLN A 47 7.73 -24.24 2.38
N SER A 48 8.82 -23.99 3.10
CA SER A 48 10.20 -24.01 2.58
C SER A 48 10.53 -23.04 1.44
N PHE A 49 9.68 -22.04 1.14
CA PHE A 49 9.94 -21.09 0.06
C PHE A 49 11.25 -20.33 0.21
N GLY A 50 11.57 -19.89 1.44
CA GLY A 50 12.84 -19.23 1.73
C GLY A 50 13.96 -20.16 2.20
N LEU A 51 13.77 -21.49 2.14
CA LEU A 51 14.80 -22.49 2.46
C LEU A 51 15.54 -22.99 1.22
N SER A 52 15.03 -22.71 0.02
CA SER A 52 15.75 -22.87 -1.24
C SER A 52 16.86 -21.81 -1.39
N GLN A 53 17.89 -22.08 -2.19
CA GLN A 53 18.99 -21.13 -2.46
C GLN A 53 18.49 -19.72 -2.85
N GLY A 54 19.14 -18.69 -2.30
CA GLY A 54 18.87 -17.26 -2.58
C GLY A 54 18.36 -16.46 -1.37
N GLN A 55 18.53 -15.14 -1.40
CA GLN A 55 17.95 -14.22 -0.41
C GLN A 55 16.47 -13.98 -0.72
N THR A 56 15.66 -13.80 0.32
CA THR A 56 14.22 -13.49 0.17
C THR A 56 13.92 -12.10 0.72
N VAL A 57 13.40 -11.21 -0.13
CA VAL A 57 12.82 -9.93 0.26
C VAL A 57 11.33 -10.10 0.46
N TRP A 58 10.82 -9.66 1.60
CA TRP A 58 9.40 -9.64 1.90
C TRP A 58 8.89 -8.21 1.92
N MET A 59 8.02 -7.84 0.98
CA MET A 59 7.29 -6.58 1.02
C MET A 59 5.86 -6.79 1.52
N HIS A 60 5.40 -5.92 2.42
CA HIS A 60 4.01 -5.90 2.85
C HIS A 60 3.36 -4.54 2.60
N CYS A 61 2.17 -4.61 2.00
CA CYS A 61 1.32 -3.47 1.70
C CYS A 61 -0.08 -3.69 2.30
N ALA A 62 -0.66 -2.68 2.95
CA ALA A 62 -1.99 -2.79 3.53
C ALA A 62 -3.07 -2.99 2.45
N SER A 63 -2.96 -2.26 1.35
CA SER A 63 -3.93 -2.22 0.25
C SER A 63 -3.26 -1.93 -1.10
N LEU A 64 -4.06 -1.70 -2.15
CA LEU A 64 -3.56 -1.30 -3.46
C LEU A 64 -2.80 0.03 -3.40
N GLY A 65 -3.29 1.01 -2.63
CA GLY A 65 -2.65 2.33 -2.54
C GLY A 65 -1.25 2.27 -1.94
N GLU A 66 -1.07 1.50 -0.86
CA GLU A 66 0.25 1.22 -0.30
C GLU A 66 1.12 0.39 -1.25
N PHE A 67 0.53 -0.52 -2.04
CA PHE A 67 1.30 -1.22 -3.05
C PHE A 67 1.84 -0.31 -4.14
N GLU A 68 1.07 0.66 -4.64
CA GLU A 68 1.61 1.62 -5.61
C GLU A 68 2.74 2.48 -5.04
N GLN A 69 2.81 2.66 -3.71
CA GLN A 69 3.98 3.25 -3.04
C GLN A 69 5.16 2.28 -2.96
N GLY A 70 4.94 1.01 -2.62
CA GLY A 70 6.02 0.01 -2.54
C GLY A 70 6.54 -0.46 -3.89
N ARG A 71 5.71 -0.39 -4.94
CA ARG A 71 5.95 -0.99 -6.24
C ARG A 71 7.24 -0.52 -6.94
N PRO A 72 7.55 0.79 -7.03
CA PRO A 72 8.80 1.24 -7.66
C PRO A 72 10.03 0.64 -6.99
N LEU A 73 10.03 0.54 -5.66
CA LEU A 73 11.11 -0.08 -4.91
C LEU A 73 11.19 -1.59 -5.18
N LEU A 74 10.05 -2.28 -5.25
CA LEU A 74 10.00 -3.70 -5.55
C LEU A 74 10.52 -4.01 -6.96
N GLU A 75 10.14 -3.20 -7.95
CA GLU A 75 10.62 -3.32 -9.35
C GLU A 75 12.13 -3.03 -9.44
N ALA A 76 12.62 -1.99 -8.77
CA ALA A 76 14.06 -1.69 -8.70
C ALA A 76 14.86 -2.80 -8.01
N ILE A 77 14.33 -3.43 -6.95
CA ILE A 77 14.96 -4.58 -6.30
C ILE A 77 15.01 -5.79 -7.25
N ARG A 78 13.93 -6.05 -8.00
CA ARG A 78 13.89 -7.15 -8.97
C ARG A 78 14.95 -6.97 -10.05
N GLU A 79 15.13 -5.75 -10.53
CA GLU A 79 16.13 -5.42 -11.55
C GLU A 79 17.57 -5.51 -11.01
N ALA A 80 17.83 -4.90 -9.84
CA ALA A 80 19.16 -4.88 -9.24
C ALA A 80 19.60 -6.25 -8.67
N TYR A 81 18.65 -7.07 -8.22
CA TYR A 81 18.91 -8.38 -7.61
C TYR A 81 18.02 -9.48 -8.21
N PRO A 82 18.24 -9.89 -9.48
CA PRO A 82 17.36 -10.83 -10.19
C PRO A 82 17.23 -12.20 -9.52
N SER A 83 18.28 -12.64 -8.80
CA SER A 83 18.29 -13.92 -8.06
C SER A 83 17.56 -13.85 -6.72
N CYS A 84 17.16 -12.66 -6.27
CA CYS A 84 16.41 -12.49 -5.03
C CYS A 84 14.95 -12.93 -5.23
N LYS A 85 14.42 -13.66 -4.25
CA LYS A 85 13.00 -14.02 -4.23
C LYS A 85 12.21 -12.89 -3.58
N ILE A 86 11.05 -12.57 -4.13
CA ILE A 86 10.18 -11.53 -3.63
C ILE A 86 8.85 -12.15 -3.20
N VAL A 87 8.55 -11.99 -1.92
CA VAL A 87 7.23 -12.26 -1.35
C VAL A 87 6.51 -10.93 -1.17
N LEU A 88 5.32 -10.80 -1.75
CA LEU A 88 4.45 -9.66 -1.59
C LEU A 88 3.22 -10.06 -0.78
N THR A 89 2.97 -9.38 0.34
CA THR A 89 1.79 -9.62 1.16
C THR A 89 0.82 -8.46 1.21
N PHE A 90 -0.46 -8.78 1.24
CA PHE A 90 -1.56 -7.81 1.38
C PHE A 90 -2.39 -8.07 2.64
N PHE A 91 -2.89 -6.99 3.27
CA PHE A 91 -3.90 -7.14 4.32
C PHE A 91 -5.34 -7.02 3.79
N SER A 92 -5.61 -6.04 2.93
CA SER A 92 -6.93 -5.79 2.37
C SER A 92 -7.17 -6.58 1.07
N PRO A 93 -8.38 -7.13 0.85
CA PRO A 93 -8.80 -7.68 -0.44
C PRO A 93 -8.67 -6.68 -1.58
N SER A 94 -8.82 -5.37 -1.31
CA SER A 94 -8.66 -4.36 -2.35
C SER A 94 -7.25 -4.32 -2.93
N GLY A 95 -6.22 -4.71 -2.18
CA GLY A 95 -4.87 -4.89 -2.73
C GLY A 95 -4.70 -6.27 -3.34
N TYR A 96 -5.00 -7.32 -2.57
CA TYR A 96 -4.76 -8.70 -2.98
C TYR A 96 -5.54 -9.10 -4.23
N GLU A 97 -6.86 -8.88 -4.28
CA GLU A 97 -7.67 -9.38 -5.40
C GLU A 97 -7.28 -8.75 -6.74
N ILE A 98 -6.79 -7.51 -6.70
CA ILE A 98 -6.31 -6.77 -7.87
C ILE A 98 -4.89 -7.21 -8.28
N ARG A 99 -4.03 -7.55 -7.31
CA ARG A 99 -2.60 -7.81 -7.55
C ARG A 99 -2.14 -9.24 -7.27
N LYS A 100 -3.03 -10.20 -7.00
CA LYS A 100 -2.68 -11.60 -6.72
C LYS A 100 -1.90 -12.30 -7.84
N ASN A 101 -2.05 -11.81 -9.08
CA ASN A 101 -1.33 -12.30 -10.25
C ASN A 101 -0.17 -11.38 -10.67
N TYR A 102 0.26 -10.48 -9.79
CA TYR A 102 1.36 -9.56 -10.08
C TYR A 102 2.67 -10.33 -10.29
N THR A 103 3.25 -10.18 -11.48
CA THR A 103 4.41 -10.95 -11.94
C THR A 103 5.74 -10.45 -11.39
N GLY A 104 5.79 -9.24 -10.81
CA GLY A 104 7.01 -8.71 -10.19
C GLY A 104 7.40 -9.42 -8.89
N ALA A 105 6.49 -10.20 -8.29
CA ALA A 105 6.74 -11.01 -7.11
C ALA A 105 6.63 -12.51 -7.41
N ASP A 106 7.48 -13.32 -6.78
CA ASP A 106 7.44 -14.79 -6.92
C ASP A 106 6.24 -15.40 -6.19
N LYS A 107 5.79 -14.73 -5.12
CA LYS A 107 4.59 -15.09 -4.36
C LYS A 107 3.83 -13.84 -3.97
N VAL A 108 2.53 -13.84 -4.24
CA VAL A 108 1.59 -12.85 -3.72
C VAL A 108 0.62 -13.55 -2.78
N LEU A 109 0.48 -13.03 -1.57
CA LEU A 109 -0.22 -13.70 -0.46
C LEU A 109 -1.02 -12.68 0.34
N TYR A 110 -2.11 -13.09 0.97
CA TYR A 110 -2.62 -12.42 2.16
C TYR A 110 -1.63 -12.60 3.30
N MET A 111 -1.38 -11.53 4.07
CA MET A 111 -0.69 -11.67 5.34
C MET A 111 -1.60 -12.39 6.34
N PRO A 112 -1.16 -13.51 6.96
CA PRO A 112 -1.91 -14.16 8.04
C PRO A 112 -2.16 -13.18 9.19
N MET A 113 -3.24 -13.41 9.94
CA MET A 113 -3.56 -12.59 11.09
C MET A 113 -2.40 -12.54 12.08
N ASP A 114 -2.09 -11.33 12.55
CA ASP A 114 -0.94 -11.06 13.41
C ASP A 114 -1.15 -11.66 14.81
N ASN A 115 -0.75 -12.90 15.00
CA ASN A 115 -0.72 -13.55 16.31
C ASN A 115 0.59 -14.32 16.43
N ALA A 116 1.05 -14.55 17.66
CA ALA A 116 2.35 -15.16 17.93
C ALA A 116 2.61 -16.45 17.12
N ILE A 117 1.61 -17.32 16.99
CA ILE A 117 1.74 -18.61 16.29
C ILE A 117 1.80 -18.40 14.77
N ALA A 118 0.84 -17.65 14.21
CA ALA A 118 0.76 -17.44 12.78
C ALA A 118 1.95 -16.63 12.26
N SER A 119 2.32 -15.55 12.94
CA SER A 119 3.46 -14.71 12.56
C SER A 119 4.77 -15.51 12.58
N LYS A 120 5.00 -16.32 13.62
CA LYS A 120 6.16 -17.23 13.70
C LYS A 120 6.20 -18.27 12.58
N LYS A 121 5.07 -18.93 12.30
CA LYS A 121 4.97 -19.93 11.22
C LYS A 121 5.20 -19.30 9.85
N PHE A 122 4.62 -18.12 9.62
CA PHE A 122 4.74 -17.41 8.35
C PHE A 122 6.17 -16.95 8.09
N ILE A 123 6.80 -16.27 9.07
CA ILE A 123 8.20 -15.82 8.97
C ILE A 123 9.14 -17.02 8.78
N GLN A 124 8.89 -18.14 9.47
CA GLN A 124 9.69 -19.35 9.28
C GLN A 124 9.55 -19.96 7.87
N ALA A 125 8.36 -19.91 7.28
CA ALA A 125 8.10 -20.48 5.97
C ALA A 125 8.73 -19.64 4.83
N ILE A 126 8.62 -18.31 4.92
CA ILE A 126 9.17 -17.40 3.91
C ILE A 126 10.66 -17.10 4.14
N ASN A 127 11.16 -17.27 5.37
CA ASN A 127 12.56 -17.06 5.78
C ASN A 127 13.20 -15.80 5.15
N PRO A 128 12.69 -14.59 5.46
CA PRO A 128 13.10 -13.37 4.78
C PRO A 128 14.47 -12.91 5.28
N SER A 129 15.29 -12.41 4.36
CA SER A 129 16.56 -11.74 4.64
C SER A 129 16.38 -10.24 4.83
N LEU A 130 15.30 -9.67 4.28
CA LEU A 130 14.93 -8.26 4.41
C LEU A 130 13.40 -8.12 4.35
N VAL A 131 12.87 -7.21 5.16
CA VAL A 131 11.44 -6.91 5.20
C VAL A 131 11.17 -5.43 4.93
N LEU A 132 10.26 -5.16 4.00
CA LEU A 132 9.84 -3.83 3.56
C LEU A 132 8.39 -3.59 3.93
N TRP A 133 8.17 -2.71 4.90
CA TRP A 133 6.85 -2.37 5.41
C TRP A 133 6.42 -1.04 4.83
N VAL A 134 5.31 -1.02 4.08
CA VAL A 134 4.91 0.21 3.40
C VAL A 134 3.91 1.00 4.25
N LYS A 135 4.27 2.24 4.57
CA LYS A 135 3.45 3.29 5.18
C LYS A 135 2.98 3.05 6.62
N TYR A 136 1.85 2.37 6.86
CA TYR A 136 1.13 2.37 8.15
C TYR A 136 0.97 0.99 8.80
N GLU A 137 1.84 0.04 8.49
CA GLU A 137 1.69 -1.32 9.01
C GLU A 137 2.50 -1.51 10.30
N TYR A 138 1.84 -1.66 11.45
CA TYR A 138 2.52 -1.77 12.76
C TYR A 138 2.09 -3.03 13.53
N TRP A 139 2.23 -4.19 12.88
CA TRP A 139 1.80 -5.48 13.39
C TRP A 139 2.75 -6.02 14.47
N TYR A 140 2.29 -6.02 15.73
CA TYR A 140 3.09 -6.33 16.91
C TYR A 140 3.80 -7.69 16.83
N TYR A 141 3.10 -8.79 16.55
CA TYR A 141 3.73 -10.12 16.63
C TYR A 141 4.69 -10.38 15.47
N TYR A 142 4.40 -9.86 14.27
CA TYR A 142 5.34 -9.89 13.16
C TYR A 142 6.61 -9.10 13.49
N LEU A 143 6.48 -7.84 13.89
CA LEU A 143 7.63 -6.99 14.20
C LEU A 143 8.45 -7.53 15.37
N GLN A 144 7.79 -8.05 16.41
CA GLN A 144 8.46 -8.70 17.53
C GLN A 144 9.24 -9.95 17.09
N GLU A 145 8.65 -10.81 16.26
CA GLU A 145 9.30 -12.04 15.80
C GLU A 145 10.44 -11.76 14.81
N LEU A 146 10.30 -10.76 13.94
CA LEU A 146 11.36 -10.29 13.03
C LEU A 146 12.55 -9.75 13.83
N SER A 147 12.27 -8.89 14.82
CA SER A 147 13.29 -8.36 15.74
C SER A 147 14.00 -9.49 16.51
N ARG A 148 13.25 -10.46 17.05
CA ARG A 148 13.81 -11.63 17.76
C ARG A 148 14.75 -12.48 16.88
N ARG A 149 14.51 -12.50 15.57
CA ARG A 149 15.33 -13.22 14.59
C ARG A 149 16.45 -12.36 14.00
N HIS A 150 16.56 -11.09 14.38
CA HIS A 150 17.50 -10.13 13.80
C HIS A 150 17.34 -10.00 12.27
N ILE A 151 16.08 -10.05 11.80
CA ILE A 151 15.78 -9.80 10.40
C ILE A 151 15.53 -8.30 10.23
N PRO A 152 16.26 -7.61 9.33
CA PRO A 152 16.12 -6.18 9.13
C PRO A 152 14.72 -5.83 8.60
N VAL A 153 14.09 -4.84 9.23
CA VAL A 153 12.78 -4.31 8.82
C VAL A 153 12.91 -2.83 8.50
N LEU A 154 12.56 -2.45 7.28
CA LEU A 154 12.59 -1.07 6.82
C LEU A 154 11.16 -0.56 6.66
N LEU A 155 10.85 0.58 7.27
CA LEU A 155 9.62 1.31 6.96
C LEU A 155 9.86 2.14 5.69
N VAL A 156 9.01 1.96 4.68
CA VAL A 156 9.08 2.65 3.38
C VAL A 156 7.90 3.59 3.23
N SER A 157 8.13 4.82 2.78
CA SER A 157 7.10 5.85 2.61
C SER A 157 6.29 6.09 3.89
N GLY A 158 6.97 6.01 5.04
CA GLY A 158 6.37 6.25 6.36
C GLY A 158 5.92 7.70 6.51
N ILE A 159 4.76 7.92 7.08
CA ILE A 159 4.26 9.26 7.40
C ILE A 159 3.63 9.22 8.78
N PHE A 160 4.01 10.14 9.65
CA PHE A 160 3.56 10.16 11.04
C PHE A 160 2.66 11.37 11.28
N ARG A 161 1.73 11.23 12.23
CA ARG A 161 0.80 12.28 12.66
C ARG A 161 0.74 12.31 14.17
N GLU A 162 0.72 13.50 14.77
CA GLU A 162 0.65 13.68 16.22
C GLU A 162 -0.53 12.95 16.89
N SER A 163 -1.62 12.73 16.16
CA SER A 163 -2.80 12.01 16.65
C SER A 163 -2.56 10.51 16.88
N GLN A 164 -1.52 9.93 16.29
CA GLN A 164 -1.23 8.52 16.44
C GLN A 164 -0.86 8.17 17.88
N PRO A 165 -1.24 6.97 18.38
CA PRO A 165 -0.95 6.53 19.74
C PRO A 165 0.53 6.62 20.13
N PHE A 166 1.45 6.46 19.17
CA PHE A 166 2.90 6.57 19.39
C PHE A 166 3.30 7.86 20.09
N PHE A 167 2.62 8.97 19.82
CA PHE A 167 2.98 10.31 20.33
C PHE A 167 2.14 10.72 21.53
N LYS A 168 1.25 9.85 22.02
CA LYS A 168 0.40 10.11 23.20
C LYS A 168 1.02 9.55 24.47
N TRP A 169 0.59 10.08 25.62
CA TRP A 169 1.09 9.67 26.93
C TRP A 169 0.86 8.18 27.24
N TYR A 170 -0.22 7.59 26.71
CA TYR A 170 -0.53 6.16 26.83
C TYR A 170 0.15 5.29 25.75
N GLY A 171 0.97 5.88 24.88
CA GLY A 171 1.55 5.25 23.70
C GLY A 171 2.67 4.24 23.93
N GLY A 172 3.06 3.97 25.18
CA GLY A 172 4.29 3.23 25.49
C GLY A 172 4.39 1.85 24.84
N PHE A 173 3.28 1.11 24.76
CA PHE A 173 3.24 -0.18 24.05
C PHE A 173 3.52 -0.01 22.55
N TRP A 174 2.88 0.97 21.91
CA TRP A 174 3.01 1.25 20.48
C TRP A 174 4.40 1.80 20.12
N LYS A 175 5.00 2.63 20.99
CA LYS A 175 6.38 3.11 20.83
C LYS A 175 7.37 1.94 20.73
N LYS A 176 7.17 0.88 21.51
CA LYS A 176 8.02 -0.34 21.47
C LYS A 176 7.91 -1.10 20.15
N ILE A 177 6.76 -1.02 19.48
CA ILE A 177 6.61 -1.62 18.14
C ILE A 177 7.53 -0.90 17.15
N LEU A 178 7.57 0.44 17.21
CA LEU A 178 8.46 1.23 16.34
C LEU A 178 9.94 0.90 16.53
N SER A 179 10.39 0.53 17.73
CA SER A 179 11.79 0.13 17.93
C SER A 179 12.21 -1.18 17.22
N SER A 180 11.27 -1.86 16.54
CA SER A 180 11.58 -3.06 15.76
C SER A 180 12.03 -2.76 14.32
N PHE A 181 11.86 -1.52 13.86
CA PHE A 181 12.36 -1.08 12.57
C PHE A 181 13.84 -0.73 12.67
N GLU A 182 14.62 -1.21 11.72
CA GLU A 182 16.03 -0.90 11.60
C GLU A 182 16.25 0.49 11.02
N HIS A 183 15.43 0.88 10.03
CA HIS A 183 15.46 2.19 9.40
C HIS A 183 14.06 2.65 9.00
N PHE A 184 13.87 3.97 9.05
CA PHE A 184 12.65 4.65 8.63
C PHE A 184 12.93 5.54 7.42
N PHE A 185 12.34 5.21 6.29
CA PHE A 185 12.23 6.10 5.14
C PHE A 185 10.89 6.82 5.21
N VAL A 186 10.94 8.11 5.55
CA VAL A 186 9.74 8.93 5.80
C VAL A 186 9.49 9.95 4.70
N GLN A 187 8.22 10.30 4.51
CA GLN A 187 7.82 11.22 3.44
C GLN A 187 8.16 12.68 3.74
N THR A 188 8.18 13.09 5.01
CA THR A 188 8.29 14.50 5.39
C THR A 188 9.27 14.72 6.54
N SER A 189 9.89 15.90 6.57
CA SER A 189 10.70 16.35 7.72
C SER A 189 9.88 16.36 9.02
N HIS A 190 8.61 16.74 8.95
CA HIS A 190 7.69 16.69 10.09
C HIS A 190 7.55 15.26 10.65
N SER A 191 7.48 14.24 9.80
CA SER A 191 7.46 12.84 10.26
C SER A 191 8.74 12.45 11.00
N LYS A 192 9.90 12.94 10.53
CA LYS A 192 11.19 12.75 11.22
C LYS A 192 11.22 13.47 12.58
N GLU A 193 10.72 14.70 12.66
CA GLU A 193 10.59 15.45 13.92
C GLU A 193 9.67 14.74 14.92
N LEU A 194 8.55 14.18 14.46
CA LEU A 194 7.65 13.40 15.32
C LEU A 194 8.34 12.16 15.88
N LEU A 195 9.06 11.39 15.07
CA LEU A 195 9.86 10.26 15.55
C LEU A 195 10.92 10.70 16.57
N ALA A 196 11.56 11.85 16.34
CA ALA A 196 12.52 12.41 17.26
C ALA A 196 11.91 12.76 18.62
N SER A 197 10.66 13.26 18.65
CA SER A 197 9.92 13.55 19.89
C SER A 197 9.69 12.34 20.81
N ILE A 198 9.85 11.12 20.28
CA ILE A 198 9.75 9.86 21.03
C ILE A 198 11.10 9.13 21.13
N ASN A 199 12.21 9.86 20.97
CA ASN A 199 13.59 9.40 21.06
C ASN A 199 14.03 8.44 19.96
N ILE A 200 13.34 8.42 18.82
CA ILE A 200 13.81 7.74 17.61
C ILE A 200 14.52 8.81 16.75
N ASN A 201 15.82 8.95 16.96
CA ASN A 201 16.65 10.01 16.36
C ASN A 201 17.64 9.51 15.30
N GLN A 202 17.81 8.19 15.21
CA GLN A 202 18.78 7.53 14.34
C GLN A 202 18.05 6.70 13.28
N ASN A 203 18.74 6.40 12.19
CA ASN A 203 18.23 5.57 11.09
C ASN A 203 16.91 6.09 10.52
N ILE A 204 16.83 7.41 10.29
CA ILE A 204 15.69 8.06 9.64
C ILE A 204 16.21 8.86 8.44
N THR A 205 15.68 8.57 7.26
CA THR A 205 15.92 9.32 6.03
C THR A 205 14.60 9.90 5.52
N VAL A 206 14.60 11.19 5.17
CA VAL A 206 13.45 11.80 4.48
C VAL A 206 13.61 11.53 2.99
N THR A 207 12.69 10.79 2.39
CA THR A 207 12.74 10.36 0.98
C THR A 207 11.59 10.91 0.13
N GLY A 208 10.56 11.49 0.74
CA GLY A 208 9.35 11.84 0.01
C GLY A 208 8.40 10.64 -0.19
N ASP A 209 7.40 10.83 -1.05
CA ASP A 209 6.41 9.80 -1.40
C ASP A 209 6.81 9.12 -2.71
N THR A 210 7.06 7.81 -2.66
CA THR A 210 7.51 7.01 -3.81
C THR A 210 6.52 6.96 -4.98
N ARG A 211 5.28 7.44 -4.81
CA ARG A 211 4.35 7.60 -5.94
C ARG A 211 4.81 8.68 -6.93
N PHE A 212 5.57 9.68 -6.48
CA PHE A 212 6.11 10.69 -7.40
C PHE A 212 7.10 10.09 -8.38
N ASP A 213 7.95 9.16 -7.94
CA ASP A 213 8.86 8.41 -8.81
C ASP A 213 8.10 7.66 -9.92
N ARG A 214 6.93 7.09 -9.58
CA ARG A 214 6.09 6.41 -10.56
C ARG A 214 5.50 7.39 -11.58
N VAL A 215 5.02 8.55 -11.13
CA VAL A 215 4.51 9.60 -12.02
C VAL A 215 5.60 10.07 -12.97
N ILE A 216 6.80 10.31 -12.46
CA ILE A 216 7.97 10.71 -13.26
C ILE A 216 8.31 9.62 -14.28
N ALA A 217 8.42 8.36 -13.85
CA ALA A 217 8.75 7.25 -14.76
C ALA A 217 7.71 7.07 -15.87
N ILE A 218 6.40 7.21 -15.58
CA ILE A 218 5.35 7.17 -16.60
C ILE A 218 5.48 8.35 -17.58
N ALA A 219 5.73 9.56 -17.06
CA ALA A 219 5.90 10.74 -17.90
C ALA A 219 7.14 10.64 -18.80
N GLU A 220 8.25 10.09 -18.28
CA GLU A 220 9.51 9.89 -19.01
C GLU A 220 9.44 8.77 -20.04
N GLN A 221 8.61 7.74 -19.83
CA GLN A 221 8.36 6.71 -20.84
C GLN A 221 7.81 7.31 -22.14
N GLY A 222 7.16 8.47 -22.07
CA GLY A 222 6.79 9.26 -23.25
C GLY A 222 5.94 8.47 -24.23
N GLU A 223 5.04 7.62 -23.73
CA GLU A 223 4.16 6.82 -24.59
C GLU A 223 3.43 7.76 -25.56
N SER A 224 3.55 7.46 -26.85
CA SER A 224 2.85 8.20 -27.88
C SER A 224 1.37 8.15 -27.56
N LEU A 225 0.75 9.33 -27.42
CA LEU A 225 -0.71 9.45 -27.52
C LEU A 225 -1.11 8.71 -28.80
N GLY A 226 -1.96 7.69 -28.71
CA GLY A 226 -2.32 6.87 -29.86
C GLY A 226 -2.85 7.72 -31.03
N GLU A 227 -2.84 7.18 -32.26
CA GLU A 227 -3.21 7.94 -33.47
C GLU A 227 -4.54 8.69 -33.32
N LEU A 228 -5.53 8.08 -32.65
CA LEU A 228 -6.84 8.69 -32.37
C LEU A 228 -6.71 10.00 -31.58
N ILE A 229 -5.93 10.01 -30.50
CA ILE A 229 -5.79 11.20 -29.66
C ILE A 229 -5.02 12.28 -30.42
N GLN A 230 -3.99 11.91 -31.18
CA GLN A 230 -3.25 12.86 -32.02
C GLN A 230 -4.16 13.49 -33.09
N GLN A 231 -4.98 12.68 -33.74
CA GLN A 231 -5.97 13.12 -34.73
C GLN A 231 -7.11 13.94 -34.13
N PHE A 232 -7.44 13.76 -32.85
CA PHE A 232 -8.40 14.61 -32.14
C PHE A 232 -7.77 15.96 -31.79
N CYS A 233 -6.53 15.96 -31.31
CA CYS A 233 -5.82 17.16 -30.90
C CYS A 233 -5.50 18.08 -32.10
N GLN A 234 -5.01 17.55 -33.23
CA GLN A 234 -4.62 18.29 -34.45
C GLN A 234 -3.82 19.60 -34.22
N GLY A 235 -3.03 19.68 -33.15
CA GLY A 235 -2.28 20.89 -32.79
C GLY A 235 -3.10 22.00 -32.11
N HIS A 236 -4.38 21.78 -31.82
CA HIS A 236 -5.17 22.63 -30.95
C HIS A 236 -4.67 22.56 -29.50
N PRO A 237 -4.83 23.64 -28.71
CA PRO A 237 -4.71 23.56 -27.26
C PRO A 237 -5.66 22.48 -26.72
N VAL A 238 -5.18 21.64 -25.80
CA VAL A 238 -5.95 20.52 -25.26
C VAL A 238 -5.96 20.57 -23.74
N ILE A 239 -7.14 20.38 -23.16
CA ILE A 239 -7.34 20.17 -21.73
C ILE A 239 -7.70 18.69 -21.50
N VAL A 240 -6.96 18.04 -20.61
CA VAL A 240 -7.26 16.67 -20.18
C VAL A 240 -7.79 16.72 -18.75
N ALA A 241 -9.03 16.29 -18.58
CA ALA A 241 -9.74 16.25 -17.31
C ALA A 241 -9.82 14.79 -16.85
N GLY A 242 -8.96 14.43 -15.90
CA GLY A 242 -8.86 13.06 -15.39
C GLY A 242 -9.49 12.90 -14.01
N SER A 243 -10.21 11.80 -13.81
CA SER A 243 -10.96 11.47 -12.58
C SER A 243 -12.00 12.53 -12.20
N THR A 244 -12.70 13.08 -13.19
CA THR A 244 -13.75 14.08 -12.97
C THR A 244 -15.01 13.47 -12.34
N TRP A 245 -15.69 14.29 -11.55
CA TRP A 245 -17.04 14.08 -11.05
C TRP A 245 -18.05 14.96 -11.81
N GLU A 246 -19.34 14.72 -11.61
CA GLU A 246 -20.43 15.48 -12.26
C GLU A 246 -20.24 16.99 -12.09
N GLU A 247 -19.87 17.42 -10.87
CA GLU A 247 -19.68 18.84 -10.55
C GLU A 247 -18.46 19.45 -11.27
N ASP A 248 -17.41 18.66 -11.53
CA ASP A 248 -16.25 19.12 -12.31
C ASP A 248 -16.63 19.32 -13.78
N GLU A 249 -17.46 18.41 -14.30
CA GLU A 249 -17.83 18.35 -15.71
C GLU A 249 -18.81 19.44 -16.11
N GLU A 250 -19.78 19.78 -15.26
CA GLU A 250 -20.70 20.90 -15.50
C GLU A 250 -19.93 22.20 -15.80
N GLU A 251 -18.91 22.50 -15.00
CA GLU A 251 -18.04 23.67 -15.19
C GLU A 251 -17.17 23.55 -16.45
N LEU A 252 -16.62 22.36 -16.71
CA LEU A 252 -15.78 22.11 -17.88
C LEU A 252 -16.57 22.12 -19.19
N ILE A 253 -17.84 21.71 -19.19
CA ILE A 253 -18.76 21.78 -20.34
C ILE A 253 -19.05 23.23 -20.68
N HIS A 254 -19.34 24.06 -19.67
CA HIS A 254 -19.54 25.49 -19.88
C HIS A 254 -18.29 26.12 -20.51
N TYR A 255 -17.11 25.77 -20.02
CA TYR A 255 -15.85 26.24 -20.56
C TYR A 255 -15.61 25.72 -21.99
N ALA A 256 -15.85 24.44 -22.27
CA ALA A 256 -15.71 23.84 -23.60
C ALA A 256 -16.60 24.51 -24.65
N ARG A 257 -17.86 24.82 -24.31
CA ARG A 257 -18.79 25.54 -25.19
C ARG A 257 -18.35 26.98 -25.47
N THR A 258 -17.68 27.63 -24.52
CA THR A 258 -17.21 29.01 -24.65
C THR A 258 -15.91 29.12 -25.46
N TYR A 259 -15.07 28.08 -25.44
CA TYR A 259 -13.76 28.05 -26.11
C TYR A 259 -13.63 26.89 -27.11
N PRO A 260 -14.39 26.89 -28.22
CA PRO A 260 -14.48 25.75 -29.16
C PRO A 260 -13.16 25.43 -29.91
N HIS A 261 -12.16 26.30 -29.82
CA HIS A 261 -10.83 26.07 -30.38
C HIS A 261 -9.93 25.21 -29.47
N ILE A 262 -10.35 25.00 -28.22
CA ILE A 262 -9.70 24.11 -27.25
C ILE A 262 -10.38 22.75 -27.33
N ARG A 263 -9.59 21.68 -27.40
CA ARG A 263 -10.08 20.30 -27.38
C ARG A 263 -10.10 19.80 -25.93
N PHE A 264 -11.12 19.03 -25.57
CA PHE A 264 -11.26 18.48 -24.22
C PHE A 264 -11.27 16.96 -24.28
N ILE A 265 -10.46 16.34 -23.42
CA ILE A 265 -10.44 14.89 -23.21
C ILE A 265 -10.89 14.63 -21.78
N PHE A 266 -11.98 13.88 -21.62
CA PHE A 266 -12.54 13.53 -20.32
C PHE A 266 -12.27 12.07 -19.98
N ALA A 267 -11.81 11.82 -18.76
CA ALA A 267 -11.69 10.50 -18.18
C ALA A 267 -12.43 10.51 -16.83
N PRO A 268 -13.74 10.23 -16.80
CA PRO A 268 -14.56 10.34 -15.60
C PRO A 268 -14.15 9.34 -14.53
N HIS A 269 -14.41 9.67 -13.26
CA HIS A 269 -14.14 8.77 -12.14
C HIS A 269 -14.91 7.45 -12.24
N GLU A 270 -16.15 7.52 -12.76
CA GLU A 270 -17.00 6.38 -13.05
C GLU A 270 -17.17 6.17 -14.56
N ILE A 271 -16.90 4.96 -15.02
CA ILE A 271 -16.92 4.58 -16.44
C ILE A 271 -18.08 3.63 -16.79
N SER A 272 -19.21 3.76 -16.10
CA SER A 272 -20.40 2.97 -16.44
C SER A 272 -20.94 3.38 -17.82
N GLU A 273 -21.57 2.45 -18.54
CA GLU A 273 -22.12 2.74 -19.88
C GLU A 273 -23.12 3.90 -19.85
N ALA A 274 -23.96 3.96 -18.81
CA ALA A 274 -24.91 5.06 -18.61
C ALA A 274 -24.16 6.40 -18.45
N ARG A 275 -23.15 6.44 -17.59
CA ARG A 275 -22.38 7.66 -17.32
C ARG A 275 -21.64 8.18 -18.56
N ILE A 276 -21.05 7.28 -19.34
CA ILE A 276 -20.39 7.65 -20.60
C ILE A 276 -21.40 8.22 -21.59
N LYS A 277 -22.61 7.63 -21.68
CA LYS A 277 -23.66 8.12 -22.58
C LYS A 277 -24.14 9.51 -22.19
N ASP A 278 -24.37 9.76 -20.90
CA ASP A 278 -24.79 11.07 -20.40
C ASP A 278 -23.76 12.14 -20.78
N LEU A 279 -22.47 11.85 -20.61
CA LEU A 279 -21.41 12.77 -21.02
C LEU A 279 -21.41 13.02 -22.54
N GLN A 280 -21.54 11.99 -23.35
CA GLN A 280 -21.60 12.14 -24.81
C GLN A 280 -22.78 12.99 -25.28
N GLU A 281 -23.91 12.99 -24.55
CA GLU A 281 -25.07 13.83 -24.87
C GLU A 281 -24.82 15.31 -24.52
N GLU A 282 -23.99 15.61 -23.53
CA GLU A 282 -23.73 16.98 -23.08
C GLU A 282 -22.61 17.70 -23.83
N PHE A 283 -21.64 16.95 -24.37
CA PHE A 283 -20.52 17.51 -25.12
C PHE A 283 -20.85 17.68 -26.62
N PRO A 284 -20.53 18.84 -27.22
CA PRO A 284 -20.60 19.01 -28.66
C PRO A 284 -19.52 18.17 -29.37
N GLU A 285 -19.82 17.69 -30.59
CA GLU A 285 -18.85 16.98 -31.47
C GLU A 285 -17.65 17.86 -31.88
#